data_AF-A0A175W625-F1
#
_entry.id   AF-A0A175W625-F1
#
_cell.length_a   1.000
_cell.length_b   1.000
_cell.length_c   1.000
_cell.angle_alpha   90.00
_cell.angle_beta   90.00
_cell.angle_gamma   90.00
#
_symmetry.space_group_name_H-M   'P 1'
#
loop_
_entity.id
_entity.type
_entity.pdbx_description
1 polymer ?
#
loop_
_entity_poly.entity_id
_entity_poly.type
_entity_poly.pdbx_seq_one_letter_code
_entity_poly.pdbx_strand_id
1 'polypeptide(L)'
;MLGVTYLAEYAGELTFMAMSGQIWMLPFLIYLNIVDTGNLNRWVVYAVTTLLLSYPNAHPIQVGWNSRNSNAVRSRTVSAACYNMFVQASVVIASNIYRADDAPLYKRGNRQLLAILCMNIVLYCLVKAYYVFRNRQRDKKWNAMTAEERLNFLATTTDQGNKRLDFRFQH
;
A
#
# COMPACT_ATOMS: atom_id res chain seq x y z
N MET A 1 -12.18 8.77 -1.30
CA MET A 1 -11.50 8.00 -2.37
C MET A 1 -11.05 8.91 -3.51
N LEU A 2 -11.96 9.53 -4.28
CA LEU A 2 -11.59 10.39 -5.43
C LEU A 2 -10.58 11.49 -5.07
N GLY A 3 -10.78 12.20 -3.95
CA GLY A 3 -9.84 13.25 -3.52
C GLY A 3 -8.43 12.75 -3.20
N VAL A 4 -8.30 11.57 -2.58
CA VAL A 4 -7.00 10.97 -2.23
C VAL A 4 -6.28 10.53 -3.50
N THR A 5 -7.00 9.92 -4.43
CA THR A 5 -6.43 9.53 -5.74
C THR A 5 -5.99 10.76 -6.51
N TYR A 6 -6.81 11.82 -6.58
CA TYR A 6 -6.43 13.07 -7.24
C TYR A 6 -5.20 13.72 -6.61
N LEU A 7 -5.13 13.77 -5.27
CA LEU A 7 -3.96 14.27 -4.56
C LEU A 7 -2.71 13.43 -4.81
N ALA A 8 -2.85 12.11 -4.96
CA ALA A 8 -1.73 11.21 -5.28
C ALA A 8 -1.19 11.45 -6.69
N GLU A 9 -2.06 11.65 -7.68
CA GLU A 9 -1.65 12.01 -9.03
C GLU A 9 -1.01 13.41 -9.07
N TYR A 10 -1.61 14.38 -8.36
CA TYR A 10 -1.10 15.74 -8.30
C TYR A 10 0.27 15.83 -7.62
N ALA A 11 0.46 15.11 -6.52
CA ALA A 11 1.73 15.06 -5.81
C ALA A 11 2.79 14.19 -6.53
N GLY A 12 2.39 13.35 -7.49
CA GLY A 12 3.27 12.40 -8.16
C GLY A 12 3.86 11.32 -7.24
N GLU A 13 3.26 11.11 -6.07
CA GLU A 13 3.77 10.21 -5.02
C GLU A 13 2.65 9.29 -4.53
N LEU A 14 2.61 8.08 -5.10
CA LEU A 14 1.56 7.10 -4.83
C LEU A 14 1.75 6.43 -3.46
N THR A 15 2.99 6.18 -3.04
CA THR A 15 3.32 5.51 -1.77
C THR A 15 2.81 6.27 -0.56
N PHE A 16 3.13 7.55 -0.45
CA PHE A 16 2.79 8.33 0.74
C PHE A 16 1.29 8.59 0.84
N MET A 17 0.62 8.81 -0.30
CA MET A 17 -0.84 8.95 -0.30
C MET A 17 -1.53 7.63 0.05
N ALA A 18 -1.00 6.48 -0.37
CA ALA A 18 -1.51 5.18 0.05
C ALA A 18 -1.25 4.89 1.55
N MET A 19 -0.14 5.40 2.09
CA MET A 19 0.21 5.27 3.51
C MET A 19 -0.64 6.17 4.42
N SER A 20 -1.23 7.25 3.90
CA SER A 20 -2.06 8.19 4.68
C SER A 20 -3.19 7.51 5.46
N GLY A 21 -3.80 6.46 4.90
CA GLY A 21 -4.82 5.67 5.59
C GLY A 21 -4.28 4.92 6.81
N GLN A 22 -3.03 4.43 6.76
CA GLN A 22 -2.39 3.79 7.91
C GLN A 22 -2.08 4.81 9.01
N ILE A 23 -1.63 6.00 8.63
CA ILE A 23 -1.37 7.09 9.59
C ILE A 23 -2.68 7.53 10.25
N TRP A 24 -3.78 7.60 9.49
CA TRP A 24 -5.10 7.92 10.04
C TRP A 24 -5.56 6.92 11.10
N MET A 25 -5.37 5.63 10.85
CA MET A 25 -5.81 4.57 11.76
C MET A 25 -4.95 4.49 13.04
N LEU A 26 -3.69 4.92 12.99
CA LEU A 26 -2.72 4.82 14.08
C LEU A 26 -3.20 5.43 15.41
N PRO A 27 -3.62 6.71 15.51
CA PRO A 27 -4.06 7.29 16.78
C PRO A 27 -5.27 6.56 17.38
N PHE A 28 -6.21 6.12 16.53
CA PHE A 28 -7.41 5.42 16.99
C PHE A 28 -7.11 4.02 17.48
N LEU A 29 -6.23 3.26 16.81
CA LEU A 29 -5.80 1.95 17.30
C LEU A 29 -4.96 2.05 18.57
N ILE A 30 -4.11 3.07 18.70
CA ILE A 30 -3.39 3.34 19.96
C ILE A 30 -4.38 3.63 21.08
N TYR A 31 -5.38 4.49 20.82
CA TYR A 31 -6.42 4.81 21.79
C TYR A 31 -7.18 3.56 22.26
N LEU A 32 -7.60 2.69 21.33
CA LEU A 32 -8.30 1.44 21.62
C LEU A 32 -7.43 0.38 22.33
N ASN A 33 -6.10 0.51 22.30
CA ASN A 33 -5.19 -0.38 23.03
C ASN A 33 -4.88 0.13 24.46
N ILE A 34 -4.85 1.46 24.66
CA ILE A 34 -4.48 2.07 25.95
C ILE A 34 -5.69 2.26 26.85
N VAL A 35 -6.82 2.68 26.28
CA VAL A 35 -8.01 3.07 27.05
C VAL A 35 -8.88 1.86 27.33
N ASP A 36 -9.25 1.67 28.60
CA ASP A 36 -10.19 0.63 29.00
C ASP A 36 -11.62 0.99 28.57
N THR A 37 -12.01 0.54 27.39
CA THR A 37 -13.32 0.80 26.78
C THR A 37 -14.50 0.26 27.59
N GLY A 38 -14.26 -0.58 28.61
CA GLY A 38 -15.32 -1.13 29.46
C GLY A 38 -16.02 -0.09 30.33
N ASN A 39 -15.32 0.98 30.71
CA ASN A 39 -15.84 2.05 31.56
C ASN A 39 -16.13 3.36 30.81
N LEU A 40 -16.02 3.36 29.48
CA LEU A 40 -16.20 4.57 28.68
C LEU A 40 -17.66 4.82 28.31
N ASN A 41 -17.99 6.11 28.13
CA ASN A 41 -19.24 6.51 27.53
C ASN A 41 -19.37 5.89 26.13
N ARG A 42 -20.50 5.21 25.88
CA ARG A 42 -20.82 4.54 24.62
C ARG A 42 -20.66 5.46 23.41
N TRP A 43 -20.95 6.75 23.57
CA TRP A 43 -20.77 7.76 22.52
C TRP A 43 -19.31 8.01 22.15
N VAL A 44 -18.38 7.91 23.11
CA VAL A 44 -16.94 8.06 22.85
C VAL A 44 -16.44 6.86 22.05
N VAL A 45 -16.81 5.63 22.45
CA VAL A 45 -16.46 4.41 21.70
C VAL A 45 -17.06 4.46 20.28
N TYR A 46 -18.31 4.90 20.14
CA TYR A 46 -18.94 5.12 18.85
C TYR A 46 -18.20 6.16 17.99
N ALA A 47 -17.80 7.29 18.55
CA ALA A 47 -17.08 8.33 17.82
C ALA A 47 -15.70 7.84 17.36
N VAL A 48 -14.93 7.18 18.23
CA VAL A 48 -13.59 6.64 17.92
C VAL A 48 -13.67 5.56 16.83
N THR A 49 -14.62 4.64 16.94
CA THR A 49 -14.81 3.57 15.94
C THR A 49 -15.30 4.14 14.60
N THR A 50 -16.21 5.12 14.61
CA THR A 50 -16.67 5.79 13.38
C THR A 50 -15.51 6.52 12.68
N LEU A 51 -14.69 7.24 13.43
CA LEU A 51 -13.52 7.93 12.88
C LEU A 51 -12.47 6.95 12.35
N LEU A 52 -12.24 5.85 13.05
CA LEU A 52 -11.36 4.76 12.58
C LEU A 52 -11.85 4.20 11.23
N LEU A 53 -13.15 3.95 11.08
CA LEU A 53 -13.76 3.42 9.86
C LEU A 53 -13.82 4.46 8.72
N SER A 54 -13.74 5.75 9.03
CA SER A 54 -13.75 6.84 8.05
C SER A 54 -12.39 7.07 7.36
N TYR A 55 -11.48 6.11 7.45
CA TYR A 55 -10.14 6.24 6.91
C TYR A 55 -10.14 6.40 5.38
N PRO A 56 -9.18 7.17 4.82
CA PRO A 56 -9.01 7.27 3.38
C PRO A 56 -8.55 5.92 2.82
N ASN A 57 -9.43 5.25 2.09
CA ASN A 57 -9.12 3.95 1.50
C ASN A 57 -8.16 4.09 0.30
N ALA A 58 -6.98 3.47 0.44
CA ALA A 58 -5.89 3.47 -0.55
C ALA A 58 -6.02 2.39 -1.64
N HIS A 59 -7.02 1.52 -1.57
CA HIS A 59 -7.21 0.41 -2.51
C HIS A 59 -7.21 0.85 -4.00
N PRO A 60 -7.88 1.95 -4.40
CA PRO A 60 -7.83 2.40 -5.79
C PRO A 60 -6.42 2.81 -6.23
N ILE A 61 -5.64 3.42 -5.33
CA ILE A 61 -4.24 3.81 -5.59
C ILE A 61 -3.40 2.54 -5.78
N GLN A 62 -3.55 1.54 -4.91
CA GLN A 62 -2.80 0.28 -5.00
C GLN A 62 -3.11 -0.50 -6.29
N VAL A 63 -4.39 -0.61 -6.67
CA VAL A 63 -4.81 -1.27 -7.92
C VAL A 63 -4.23 -0.53 -9.13
N GLY A 64 -4.36 0.81 -9.15
CA GLY A 64 -3.79 1.64 -10.22
C GLY A 64 -2.27 1.50 -10.31
N TRP A 65 -1.59 1.52 -9.17
CA TRP A 65 -0.14 1.39 -9.06
C TRP A 65 0.36 0.04 -9.58
N ASN A 66 -0.30 -1.05 -9.21
CA ASN A 66 0.00 -2.39 -9.70
C ASN A 66 -0.14 -2.48 -11.23
N SER A 67 -1.21 -1.87 -11.77
CA SER A 67 -1.47 -1.80 -13.21
C SER A 67 -0.41 -0.99 -13.98
N ARG A 68 0.07 0.11 -13.39
CA ARG A 68 1.13 0.96 -13.97
C ARG A 68 2.48 0.26 -13.98
N ASN A 69 2.84 -0.40 -12.88
CA ASN A 69 4.12 -1.10 -12.74
C ASN A 69 4.22 -2.42 -13.52
N SER A 70 3.10 -2.92 -14.08
CA SER A 70 3.10 -4.14 -14.88
C SER A 70 3.60 -3.92 -16.32
N ASN A 71 3.36 -2.74 -16.91
CA ASN A 71 3.78 -2.25 -18.24
C ASN A 71 3.65 -3.24 -19.44
N ALA A 72 2.91 -4.34 -19.30
CA ALA A 72 2.58 -5.28 -20.38
C ALA A 72 1.19 -5.87 -20.10
N VAL A 73 0.40 -6.16 -21.15
CA VAL A 73 -0.98 -6.67 -21.02
C VAL A 73 -1.01 -7.97 -20.22
N ARG A 74 -0.12 -8.91 -20.55
CA ARG A 74 0.01 -10.19 -19.84
C ARG A 74 0.29 -9.99 -18.33
N SER A 75 1.26 -9.13 -18.02
CA SER A 75 1.63 -8.86 -16.62
C SER A 75 0.52 -8.14 -15.86
N ARG A 76 -0.21 -7.22 -16.51
CA ARG A 76 -1.31 -6.45 -15.88
C ARG A 76 -2.47 -7.35 -15.45
N THR A 77 -2.85 -8.33 -16.29
CA THR A 77 -3.93 -9.26 -15.93
C THR A 77 -3.54 -10.17 -14.78
N VAL A 78 -2.33 -10.75 -14.84
CA VAL A 78 -1.83 -11.64 -13.77
C VAL A 78 -1.66 -10.87 -12.47
N SER A 79 -1.10 -9.67 -12.51
CA SER A 79 -0.86 -8.87 -11.32
C SER A 79 -2.18 -8.42 -10.66
N ALA A 80 -3.19 -8.05 -11.44
CA ALA A 80 -4.52 -7.71 -10.93
C ALA A 80 -5.21 -8.92 -10.27
N ALA A 81 -5.12 -10.10 -10.89
CA ALA A 81 -5.65 -11.34 -10.32
C ALA A 81 -4.96 -11.69 -8.99
N CYS A 82 -3.62 -11.66 -8.95
CA CYS A 82 -2.86 -11.89 -7.73
C CYS A 82 -3.23 -10.88 -6.63
N TYR A 83 -3.32 -9.60 -6.97
CA TYR A 83 -3.71 -8.56 -6.02
C TYR A 83 -5.09 -8.86 -5.41
N ASN A 84 -6.09 -9.23 -6.24
CA ASN A 84 -7.41 -9.62 -5.75
C ASN A 84 -7.36 -10.86 -4.84
N MET A 85 -6.55 -11.88 -5.17
CA MET A 85 -6.40 -13.06 -4.32
C MET A 85 -5.83 -12.72 -2.95
N PHE A 86 -4.84 -11.81 -2.88
CA PHE A 86 -4.29 -11.34 -1.60
C PHE A 86 -5.31 -10.50 -0.80
N VAL A 87 -6.12 -9.66 -1.48
CA VAL A 87 -7.22 -8.95 -0.82
C VAL A 87 -8.19 -9.93 -0.19
N GLN A 88 -8.63 -10.97 -0.92
CA GLN A 88 -9.53 -11.99 -0.37
C GLN A 88 -8.90 -12.78 0.79
N ALA A 89 -7.62 -13.14 0.69
CA ALA A 89 -6.90 -13.78 1.78
C ALA A 89 -6.85 -12.89 3.03
N SER A 90 -6.65 -11.58 2.86
CA SER A 90 -6.64 -10.63 3.98
C SER A 90 -8.00 -10.53 4.68
N VAL A 91 -9.11 -10.69 3.94
CA VAL A 91 -10.47 -10.72 4.51
C VAL A 91 -10.66 -11.96 5.39
N VAL A 92 -10.17 -13.12 4.95
CA VAL A 92 -10.21 -14.36 5.75
C VAL A 92 -9.38 -14.24 7.02
N ILE A 93 -8.23 -13.57 6.97
CA ILE A 93 -7.42 -13.31 8.16
C ILE A 93 -8.17 -12.33 9.09
N ALA A 94 -8.73 -11.26 8.54
CA ALA A 94 -9.44 -10.23 9.30
C ALA A 94 -10.65 -10.79 10.07
N SER A 95 -11.39 -11.74 9.50
CA SER A 95 -12.51 -12.39 10.18
C SER A 95 -12.12 -13.23 11.39
N ASN A 96 -10.81 -13.50 11.59
CA ASN A 96 -10.29 -14.30 12.69
C ASN A 96 -9.50 -13.47 13.74
N ILE A 97 -9.36 -12.15 13.55
CA ILE A 97 -8.66 -11.28 14.49
C ILE A 97 -9.46 -11.09 15.77
N TYR A 98 -10.75 -10.74 15.63
CA TYR A 98 -11.67 -10.62 16.76
C TYR A 98 -12.28 -11.99 17.08
N ARG A 99 -11.98 -12.51 18.26
CA ARG A 99 -12.42 -13.83 18.70
C ARG A 99 -13.24 -13.73 19.98
N ALA A 100 -14.19 -14.64 20.16
CA ALA A 100 -15.12 -14.65 21.29
C ALA A 100 -14.43 -14.76 22.66
N ASP A 101 -13.26 -15.40 22.73
CA ASP A 101 -12.46 -15.53 23.96
C ASP A 101 -11.81 -14.22 24.43
N ASP A 102 -11.78 -13.20 23.58
CA ASP A 102 -11.23 -11.87 23.89
C ASP A 102 -12.34 -10.84 24.18
N ALA A 103 -13.61 -11.26 24.16
CA ALA A 103 -14.74 -10.41 24.52
C ALA A 103 -14.72 -10.06 26.03
N PRO A 104 -15.22 -8.88 26.45
CA PRO A 104 -15.84 -7.83 25.63
C PRO A 104 -14.86 -6.75 25.11
N LEU A 105 -13.63 -6.70 25.63
CA LEU A 105 -12.71 -5.58 25.37
C LEU A 105 -11.84 -5.77 24.11
N TYR A 106 -11.71 -6.99 23.63
CA TYR A 106 -10.92 -7.36 22.46
C TYR A 106 -9.47 -6.84 22.48
N LYS A 107 -8.81 -6.92 23.64
CA LYS A 107 -7.45 -6.38 23.83
C LYS A 107 -6.44 -7.06 22.92
N ARG A 108 -6.55 -8.37 22.72
CA ARG A 108 -5.67 -9.13 21.81
C ARG A 108 -5.91 -8.74 20.35
N GLY A 109 -7.17 -8.62 19.94
CA GLY A 109 -7.54 -8.20 18.58
C GLY A 109 -7.00 -6.80 18.24
N ASN A 110 -7.19 -5.83 19.14
CA ASN A 110 -6.70 -4.46 18.96
C ASN A 110 -5.16 -4.40 18.89
N ARG A 111 -4.46 -5.22 19.68
CA ARG A 111 -2.99 -5.31 19.65
C ARG A 111 -2.48 -5.91 18.34
N GLN A 112 -3.14 -6.95 17.83
CA GLN A 112 -2.82 -7.55 16.53
C GLN A 112 -3.00 -6.54 15.40
N LEU A 113 -4.11 -5.79 15.40
CA LEU A 113 -4.35 -4.72 14.42
C LEU A 113 -3.27 -3.63 14.47
N LEU A 114 -2.86 -3.20 15.66
CA LEU A 114 -1.78 -2.22 15.81
C LEU A 114 -0.46 -2.75 15.25
N ALA A 115 -0.13 -4.03 15.52
CA ALA A 115 1.07 -4.66 14.96
C ALA A 115 1.04 -4.75 13.43
N ILE A 116 -0.10 -5.12 12.84
CA ILE A 116 -0.31 -5.18 11.38
C ILE A 116 -0.18 -3.77 10.77
N LEU A 117 -0.74 -2.75 11.43
CA LEU A 117 -0.65 -1.35 10.99
C LEU A 117 0.80 -0.88 10.96
N CYS A 118 1.56 -1.11 12.04
CA CYS A 118 2.98 -0.75 12.10
C CYS A 118 3.78 -1.48 11.02
N MET A 119 3.53 -2.77 10.82
CA MET A 119 4.13 -3.56 9.74
C MET A 119 3.81 -2.97 8.37
N ASN A 120 2.57 -2.54 8.12
CA ASN A 120 2.16 -1.91 6.86
C ASN A 120 2.88 -0.59 6.61
N ILE A 121 3.05 0.27 7.63
CA ILE A 121 3.81 1.52 7.51
C ILE A 121 5.25 1.21 7.09
N VAL A 122 5.90 0.26 7.76
CA VAL A 122 7.26 -0.18 7.40
C VAL A 122 7.29 -0.71 5.97
N LEU A 123 6.32 -1.53 5.58
CA LEU A 123 6.23 -2.10 4.24
C LEU A 123 6.10 -1.01 3.17
N TYR A 124 5.25 0.01 3.36
CA TYR A 124 5.14 1.13 2.42
C TYR A 124 6.46 1.87 2.25
N CYS A 125 7.17 2.15 3.36
CA CYS A 125 8.48 2.77 3.32
C CYS A 125 9.50 1.91 2.55
N LEU A 126 9.50 0.59 2.80
CA LEU A 126 10.37 -0.36 2.10
C LEU A 126 10.05 -0.44 0.60
N VAL A 127 8.77 -0.44 0.23
CA VAL A 127 8.35 -0.46 -1.18
C VAL A 127 8.78 0.81 -1.90
N LYS A 128 8.61 1.99 -1.27
CA LYS A 128 9.14 3.26 -1.82
C LYS A 128 10.64 3.19 -2.02
N ALA A 129 11.37 2.79 -0.97
CA ALA A 129 12.83 2.65 -1.02
C ALA A 129 13.28 1.69 -2.13
N TYR A 130 12.58 0.56 -2.27
CA TYR A 130 12.84 -0.44 -3.30
C TYR A 130 12.67 0.14 -4.71
N TYR A 131 11.56 0.83 -5.00
CA TYR A 131 11.31 1.39 -6.33
C TYR A 131 12.24 2.55 -6.66
N VAL A 132 12.52 3.45 -5.69
CA VAL A 132 13.50 4.52 -5.85
C VAL A 132 14.89 3.94 -6.13
N PHE A 133 15.31 2.93 -5.37
CA PHE A 133 16.57 2.24 -5.58
C PHE A 133 16.65 1.56 -6.95
N ARG A 134 15.57 0.89 -7.37
CA ARG A 134 15.50 0.21 -8.67
C ARG A 134 15.56 1.20 -9.83
N ASN A 135 14.87 2.34 -9.71
CA ASN A 135 14.95 3.42 -10.69
C ASN A 135 16.37 3.99 -10.76
N ARG A 136 17.01 4.28 -9.61
CA ARG A 136 18.41 4.75 -9.57
C ARG A 136 19.40 3.77 -10.22
N GLN A 137 19.23 2.46 -10.00
CA GLN A 137 20.07 1.45 -10.66
C GLN A 137 19.89 1.46 -12.18
N ARG A 138 18.65 1.64 -12.65
CA ARG A 138 18.33 1.74 -14.08
C ARG A 138 18.85 3.03 -14.69
N ASP A 139 18.68 4.15 -14.01
CA ASP A 139 19.23 5.45 -14.40
C ASP A 139 20.75 5.41 -14.51
N LYS A 140 21.45 4.76 -13.56
CA LYS A 140 22.91 4.62 -13.64
C LYS A 140 23.35 3.88 -14.90
N LYS A 141 22.68 2.79 -15.26
CA LYS A 141 22.97 2.01 -16.47
C LYS A 141 22.59 2.78 -17.75
N TRP A 142 21.41 3.39 -17.76
CA TRP A 142 20.90 4.16 -18.90
C TRP A 142 21.77 5.39 -19.18
N ASN A 143 22.15 6.12 -18.13
CA ASN A 143 22.98 7.32 -18.24
C ASN A 143 24.44 7.01 -18.59
N ALA A 144 24.93 5.81 -18.27
CA ALA A 144 26.24 5.34 -18.71
C ALA A 144 26.28 4.97 -20.21
N MET A 145 25.13 4.65 -20.83
CA MET A 145 25.05 4.33 -22.25
C MET A 145 25.12 5.59 -23.12
N THR A 146 25.87 5.51 -24.22
CA THR A 146 25.88 6.54 -25.27
C THR A 146 24.51 6.62 -25.98
N ALA A 147 24.27 7.70 -26.73
CA ALA A 147 23.04 7.83 -27.49
C ALA A 147 22.85 6.69 -28.51
N GLU A 148 23.93 6.25 -29.16
CA GLU A 148 23.93 5.12 -30.09
C GLU A 148 23.63 3.80 -29.40
N GLU A 149 24.22 3.56 -28.22
CA GLU A 149 23.94 2.35 -27.42
C GLU A 149 22.49 2.31 -26.94
N ARG A 150 21.91 3.44 -26.55
CA ARG A 150 20.48 3.53 -26.18
C ARG A 150 19.58 3.23 -27.38
N LEU A 151 19.90 3.76 -28.56
CA LEU A 151 19.14 3.47 -29.78
C LEU A 151 19.26 2.00 -30.16
N ASN A 152 20.46 1.43 -30.10
CA ASN A 152 20.69 0.01 -30.35
C ASN A 152 19.92 -0.86 -29.35
N PHE A 153 19.93 -0.51 -28.06
CA PHE A 153 19.14 -1.20 -27.03
C PHE A 153 17.64 -1.14 -27.35
N LEU A 154 17.11 0.04 -27.69
CA LEU A 154 15.69 0.19 -28.02
C LEU A 154 15.29 -0.60 -29.28
N ALA A 155 16.21 -0.75 -30.24
CA ALA A 155 15.98 -1.48 -31.49
C ALA A 155 16.11 -3.01 -31.33
N THR A 156 16.98 -3.49 -30.43
CA THR A 156 17.34 -4.92 -30.32
C THR A 156 16.84 -5.61 -29.07
N THR A 157 16.36 -4.87 -28.06
CA THR A 157 15.97 -5.47 -26.78
C THR A 157 14.78 -6.41 -26.92
N THR A 158 14.90 -7.57 -26.29
CA THR A 158 13.82 -8.54 -26.13
C THR A 158 13.07 -8.33 -24.81
N ASP A 159 13.50 -7.39 -23.97
CA ASP A 159 12.85 -7.09 -22.71
C ASP A 159 11.48 -6.47 -22.94
N GLN A 160 10.47 -7.02 -22.25
CA GLN A 160 9.08 -6.58 -22.36
C GLN A 160 8.59 -5.94 -21.08
N GLY A 161 7.74 -4.91 -21.24
CA GLY A 161 7.07 -4.20 -20.18
C GLY A 161 8.00 -3.62 -19.12
N ASN A 162 7.85 -4.06 -17.87
CA ASN A 162 8.58 -3.47 -16.75
C ASN A 162 10.03 -3.93 -16.65
N LYS A 163 10.46 -4.88 -17.49
CA LYS A 163 11.85 -5.37 -17.56
C LYS A 163 12.77 -4.43 -18.32
N ARG A 164 12.22 -3.63 -19.25
CA ARG A 164 13.01 -2.70 -20.07
C ARG A 164 13.76 -1.68 -19.22
N LEU A 165 14.92 -1.26 -19.70
CA LEU A 165 15.80 -0.32 -18.99
C LEU A 165 15.26 1.12 -18.99
N ASP A 166 14.45 1.49 -19.97
CA ASP A 166 13.76 2.79 -20.08
C ASP A 166 12.53 2.89 -19.14
N PHE A 167 12.01 1.76 -18.66
CA PHE A 167 10.88 1.78 -17.74
C PHE A 167 11.28 2.28 -16.35
N ARG A 168 10.52 3.25 -15.83
CA ARG A 168 10.62 3.73 -14.44
C ARG A 168 9.40 3.27 -13.66
N PHE A 169 9.66 2.61 -12.53
CA PHE A 169 8.60 2.24 -11.61
C PHE A 169 8.04 3.50 -10.97
N GLN A 170 6.72 3.59 -10.89
CA GLN A 170 6.10 4.63 -10.08
C GLN A 170 6.24 4.24 -8.61
N HIS A 171 6.33 5.24 -7.74
CA HIS A 171 6.39 5.10 -6.30
C HIS A 171 5.61 6.23 -5.63
#